data_AF-A0A917RJD4-F1
#
_entry.id   AF-A0A917RJD4-F1
#
_cell.length_a   1.000
_cell.length_b   1.000
_cell.length_c   1.000
_cell.angle_alpha   90.00
_cell.angle_beta   90.00
_cell.angle_gamma   90.00
#
_symmetry.space_group_name_H-M   'P 1'
#
loop_
_entity.id
_entity.type
_entity.pdbx_description
1 polymer ?
#
loop_
_entity_poly.entity_id
_entity_poly.type
_entity_poly.pdbx_seq_one_letter_code
_entity_poly.pdbx_strand_id
1 'polypeptide(L)'
;MKGPEFVTLWRDHRVTPCDAASYELRHPAVGPVTVTQQTLSIARVPDQVLIVCTTPAGSPGEQGLALLQHASGLHMPTRALSALA
;
A
#
# COMPACT_ATOMS: atom_id res chain seq x y z
N MET A 1 2.04 -19.33 11.08
CA MET A 1 2.86 -18.34 11.81
C MET A 1 2.71 -18.58 13.30
N LYS A 2 3.79 -18.90 14.03
CA LYS A 2 3.80 -19.00 15.49
C LYS A 2 5.06 -18.31 16.02
N GLY A 3 5.01 -16.99 16.17
CA GLY A 3 6.05 -16.20 16.82
C GLY A 3 5.56 -15.70 18.18
N PRO A 4 6.39 -15.68 19.23
CA PRO A 4 5.98 -15.16 20.54
C PRO A 4 5.52 -13.70 20.46
N GLU A 5 6.13 -12.89 19.58
CA GLU A 5 5.74 -11.49 19.36
C GLU A 5 4.33 -11.35 18.80
N PHE A 6 3.93 -12.23 17.87
CA PHE A 6 2.59 -12.24 17.31
C PHE A 6 1.54 -12.53 18.39
N VAL A 7 1.80 -13.50 19.27
CA VAL A 7 0.87 -13.83 20.36
C VAL A 7 0.71 -12.66 21.32
N THR A 8 1.81 -11.99 21.67
CA THR A 8 1.79 -10.80 22.53
C THR A 8 0.98 -9.67 21.90
N LEU A 9 1.22 -9.37 20.62
CA LEU A 9 0.47 -8.35 19.90
C LEU A 9 -1.02 -8.71 19.80
N TRP A 10 -1.34 -9.96 19.47
CA TRP A 10 -2.71 -10.39 19.23
C TRP A 10 -3.58 -10.46 20.48
N ARG A 11 -2.98 -10.63 21.67
CA ARG A 11 -3.70 -10.94 22.92
C ARG A 11 -4.77 -9.89 23.29
N ASP A 12 -4.56 -8.64 22.89
CA ASP A 12 -5.43 -7.51 23.21
C ASP A 12 -6.06 -6.83 21.97
N HIS A 13 -5.79 -7.31 20.75
CA HIS A 13 -6.24 -6.64 19.52
C HIS A 13 -7.65 -7.05 19.08
N ARG A 14 -8.62 -6.14 19.25
CA ARG A 14 -9.93 -6.21 18.59
C ARG A 14 -9.78 -5.77 17.14
N VAL A 15 -9.39 -6.70 16.27
CA VAL A 15 -9.30 -6.45 14.82
C VAL A 15 -10.69 -6.16 14.28
N THR A 16 -10.88 -4.95 13.78
CA THR A 16 -12.08 -4.54 13.05
C THR A 16 -11.75 -4.36 11.57
N PRO A 17 -12.73 -4.53 10.67
CA PRO A 17 -12.56 -4.11 9.28
C PRO A 17 -12.08 -2.65 9.23
N CYS A 18 -11.11 -2.39 8.37
CA CYS A 18 -10.60 -1.05 8.11
C CYS A 18 -10.65 -0.81 6.60
N ASP A 19 -11.60 0.02 6.19
CA ASP A 19 -11.81 0.34 4.78
C ASP A 19 -10.71 1.27 4.26
N ALA A 20 -10.21 2.17 5.12
CA ALA A 20 -9.08 3.02 4.82
C ALA A 20 -8.31 3.46 6.08
N ALA A 21 -6.99 3.54 5.98
CA ALA A 21 -6.11 4.06 7.02
C ALA A 21 -4.87 4.74 6.43
N SER A 22 -4.38 5.78 7.11
CA SER A 22 -3.12 6.43 6.75
C SER A 22 -1.98 5.91 7.62
N TYR A 23 -0.83 5.64 6.98
CA TYR A 23 0.36 5.11 7.61
C TYR A 23 1.59 5.93 7.22
N GLU A 24 2.48 6.15 8.18
CA GLU A 24 3.87 6.54 7.92
C GLU A 24 4.71 5.26 7.84
N LEU A 25 5.20 4.93 6.65
CA LEU A 25 6.04 3.76 6.41
C LEU A 25 7.49 4.18 6.28
N ARG A 26 8.42 3.44 6.87
CA ARG A 26 9.86 3.69 6.74
C ARG A 26 10.47 2.68 5.79
N HIS A 27 10.71 3.11 4.55
CA HIS A 27 11.30 2.25 3.52
C HIS A 27 12.84 2.40 3.49
N PRO A 28 13.62 1.31 3.45
CA PRO A 28 15.08 1.39 3.50
C PRO A 28 15.72 2.25 2.40
N ALA A 29 15.14 2.24 1.19
CA ALA A 29 15.70 2.94 0.03
C ALA A 29 15.25 4.41 -0.13
N VAL A 30 14.08 4.79 0.40
CA VAL A 30 13.48 6.12 0.16
C VAL A 30 13.11 6.86 1.44
N GLY A 31 13.39 6.27 2.61
CA GLY A 31 13.08 6.86 3.89
C GLY A 31 11.58 6.82 4.21
N PRO A 32 11.07 7.79 5.00
CA PRO A 32 9.66 7.85 5.38
C PRO A 32 8.75 8.18 4.19
N VAL A 33 7.64 7.46 4.06
CA VAL A 33 6.60 7.65 3.05
C VAL A 33 5.24 7.57 3.72
N THR A 34 4.45 8.64 3.60
CA THR A 34 3.05 8.62 4.07
C THR A 34 2.14 8.12 2.96
N VAL A 35 1.38 7.07 3.27
CA VAL A 35 0.38 6.49 2.35
C VAL A 35 -0.98 6.40 3.01
N THR A 36 -2.04 6.54 2.21
CA THR A 36 -3.38 6.10 2.56
C THR A 36 -3.62 4.75 1.92
N GLN A 37 -3.79 3.72 2.75
CA GLN A 37 -4.17 2.38 2.34
C GLN A 37 -5.69 2.26 2.32
N GLN A 38 -6.24 1.63 1.29
CA GLN A 38 -7.67 1.33 1.16
C GLN A 38 -7.85 -0.16 0.87
N THR A 39 -8.84 -0.78 1.52
CA THR A 39 -9.23 -2.17 1.30
C THR A 39 -10.49 -2.21 0.46
N LEU A 40 -10.42 -2.82 -0.73
CA LEU A 40 -11.53 -2.88 -1.68
C LEU A 40 -11.95 -4.33 -1.93
N SER A 41 -13.20 -4.67 -1.60
CA SER A 41 -13.76 -6.00 -1.87
C SER A 41 -14.05 -6.21 -3.35
N ILE A 42 -13.72 -7.40 -3.89
CA ILE A 42 -13.99 -7.74 -5.29
C ILE A 42 -15.36 -8.42 -5.41
N ALA A 43 -16.31 -7.74 -6.04
CA ALA A 43 -17.74 -8.06 -6.00
C ALA A 43 -18.15 -9.50 -6.38
N ARG A 44 -17.34 -10.22 -7.16
CA ARG A 44 -17.63 -11.60 -7.61
C ARG A 44 -16.52 -12.60 -7.26
N VAL A 45 -15.57 -12.21 -6.42
CA VAL A 45 -14.51 -13.10 -5.95
C VAL A 45 -14.46 -13.03 -4.43
N PRO A 46 -15.24 -13.89 -3.75
CA PRO A 46 -15.23 -13.98 -2.29
C PRO A 46 -13.81 -14.14 -1.75
N ASP A 47 -13.55 -13.55 -0.59
CA ASP A 47 -12.27 -13.57 0.11
C ASP A 47 -11.09 -12.89 -0.63
N GLN A 48 -11.33 -12.33 -1.83
CA GLN A 48 -10.35 -11.50 -2.52
C GLN A 48 -10.61 -10.02 -2.26
N VAL A 49 -9.54 -9.33 -1.86
CA VAL A 49 -9.52 -7.88 -1.69
C VAL A 49 -8.36 -7.28 -2.49
N LEU A 50 -8.56 -6.07 -3.00
CA LEU A 50 -7.50 -5.23 -3.54
C LEU A 50 -7.09 -4.22 -2.47
N ILE A 51 -5.80 -4.18 -2.14
CA ILE A 51 -5.23 -3.15 -1.29
C ILE A 51 -4.60 -2.09 -2.17
N VAL A 52 -5.06 -0.85 -2.06
CA VAL A 52 -4.51 0.29 -2.80
C VAL A 52 -3.84 1.23 -1.82
N CYS A 53 -2.56 1.53 -2.04
CA CYS A 53 -1.83 2.54 -1.29
C CYS A 53 -1.62 3.76 -2.18
N THR A 54 -2.16 4.91 -1.76
CA THR A 54 -2.02 6.18 -2.48
C THR A 54 -1.32 7.21 -1.62
N THR A 55 -0.84 8.26 -2.27
CA THR A 55 -0.29 9.43 -1.60
C THR A 55 -0.86 10.68 -2.31
N PRO A 56 -1.09 11.81 -1.61
CA PRO A 56 -1.50 13.05 -2.26
C PRO A 56 -0.53 13.48 -3.37
N ALA A 57 -1.08 13.98 -4.48
CA ALA A 57 -0.31 14.52 -5.58
C ALA A 57 0.58 15.70 -5.14
N GLY A 58 1.80 15.79 -5.68
CA GLY A 58 2.79 16.81 -5.36
C GLY A 58 3.45 16.67 -3.98
N SER A 59 3.11 15.63 -3.21
CA SER A 59 3.66 15.46 -1.86
C SER A 59 5.00 14.70 -1.85
N PRO A 60 5.77 14.77 -0.74
CA PRO A 60 7.01 14.00 -0.63
C PRO A 60 6.82 12.49 -0.78
N GLY A 61 5.66 11.95 -0.38
CA GLY A 61 5.41 10.52 -0.55
C GLY A 61 5.16 10.14 -2.02
N GLU A 62 4.62 11.02 -2.86
CA GLU A 62 4.51 10.78 -4.31
C GLU A 62 5.90 10.62 -4.92
N GLN A 63 6.83 11.50 -4.55
CA GLN A 63 8.24 11.41 -4.94
C GLN A 63 8.88 10.11 -4.43
N GLY A 64 8.61 9.73 -3.18
CA GLY A 64 9.05 8.46 -2.60
C GLY A 64 8.54 7.24 -3.38
N LEU A 65 7.26 7.22 -3.76
CA LEU A 65 6.68 6.16 -4.60
C LEU A 65 7.31 6.13 -6.00
N ALA A 66 7.58 7.28 -6.61
CA ALA A 66 8.28 7.36 -7.89
C ALA A 66 9.71 6.78 -7.79
N LEU A 67 10.45 7.10 -6.72
CA LEU A 67 11.78 6.53 -6.48
C LEU A 67 11.72 5.00 -6.25
N LEU A 68 10.70 4.52 -5.54
CA LEU A 68 10.51 3.08 -5.33
C LEU A 68 10.28 2.29 -6.62
N GLN A 69 9.58 2.85 -7.59
CA GLN A 69 9.39 2.21 -8.90
C GLN A 69 10.74 1.96 -9.58
N HIS A 70 11.67 2.91 -9.48
CA HIS A 70 13.02 2.77 -10.03
C HIS A 70 13.88 1.79 -9.22
N ALA A 71 13.80 1.85 -7.88
CA ALA A 71 14.62 1.03 -6.98
C ALA A 71 14.20 -0.45 -6.98
N SER A 72 12.93 -0.76 -7.22
CA SER A 72 12.40 -2.13 -7.13
C SER A 72 12.74 -3.00 -8.34
N GLY A 73 13.45 -2.49 -9.35
CA GLY A 73 13.67 -3.20 -10.62
C GLY A 73 12.38 -3.48 -11.41
N LEU A 74 11.23 -3.05 -10.89
CA LEU A 74 9.93 -2.99 -11.56
C LEU A 74 9.99 -1.85 -12.57
N HIS A 75 10.75 -2.01 -13.65
CA HIS A 75 10.54 -1.23 -14.84
C HIS A 75 9.19 -1.66 -15.44
N MET A 76 8.11 -1.04 -14.97
CA MET A 76 6.86 -1.03 -15.71
C MET A 76 7.03 0.03 -16.79
N PRO A 77 7.15 -0.34 -18.08
CA PRO A 77 7.11 0.67 -19.13
C PRO A 77 5.74 1.34 -19.02
N THR A 78 5.76 2.65 -18.77
CA THR A 78 4.58 3.52 -18.84
C THR A 78 3.93 3.33 -20.21
N ARG A 79 2.97 2.41 -20.33
CA ARG A 79 2.07 2.39 -21.48
C ARG A 79 1.21 3.63 -21.30
N ALA A 80 1.58 4.67 -22.03
CA ALA A 80 0.77 5.84 -22.26
C ALA A 80 -0.67 5.37 -22.52
N LEU A 81 -1.59 5.79 -21.64
CA LEU A 81 -3.02 5.75 -21.91
C LEU A 81 -3.27 6.72 -23.07
N SER A 82 -3.02 6.24 -24.28
CA SER A 82 -3.37 6.91 -25.52
C SER A 82 -4.49 6.11 -26.18
N ALA A 83 -5.62 6.80 -26.32
CA ALA A 83 -6.75 6.53 -27.21
C ALA A 83 -7.70 5.37 -26.85
N LEU A 84 -8.79 5.74 -26.19
CA LEU A 84 -10.12 5.46 -26.71
C LEU A 84 -10.74 6.80 -27.12
N ALA A 85 -10.52 7.17 -28.38
CA ALA A 85 -11.38 8.05 -29.15
C ALA A 85 -12.15 7.15 -30.13
#